data_AF-A0A625VWX6-F1
#
_entry.id   AF-A0A625VWX6-F1
#
_cell.length_a   1.000
_cell.length_b   1.000
_cell.length_c   1.000
_cell.angle_alpha   90.00
_cell.angle_beta   90.00
_cell.angle_gamma   90.00
#
_symmetry.space_group_name_H-M   'P 1'
#
loop_
_entity.id
_entity.type
_entity.pdbx_description
1 polymer ?
#
loop_
_entity_poly.entity_id
_entity_poly.type
_entity_poly.pdbx_seq_one_letter_code
_entity_poly.pdbx_strand_id
1 'polypeptide(L)'
;ATEADKRVAYMQMALEINAWLVSRSLLNGDSSQDADTLYQSVQAKWSYEALDAGAESVLMLSGLSADKKDNASDSGNESEDMTPEKS
;
A
#
# COMPACT_ATOMS: atom_id res chain seq x y z
N ALA A 1 -1.57 -24.89 -0.52
CA ALA A 1 -0.54 -23.95 -0.04
C ALA A 1 -0.39 -24.11 1.45
N THR A 2 0.84 -24.26 1.94
CA THR A 2 1.17 -24.27 3.36
C THR A 2 1.06 -22.86 3.95
N GLU A 3 1.05 -22.73 5.28
CA GLU A 3 1.11 -21.42 5.94
C GLU A 3 2.43 -20.67 5.61
N ALA A 4 3.51 -21.41 5.37
CA ALA A 4 4.77 -20.82 4.92
C ALA A 4 4.64 -20.22 3.51
N ASP A 5 4.00 -20.94 2.58
CA ASP A 5 3.78 -20.46 1.21
C ASP A 5 2.94 -19.18 1.21
N LYS A 6 1.91 -19.11 2.06
CA LYS A 6 1.08 -17.90 2.21
C LYS A 6 1.88 -16.72 2.73
N ARG A 7 2.74 -16.94 3.73
CA ARG A 7 3.60 -15.87 4.29
C ARG A 7 4.55 -15.31 3.23
N VAL A 8 5.19 -16.20 2.46
CA VAL A 8 6.06 -15.78 1.35
C VAL A 8 5.27 -15.00 0.30
N ALA A 9 4.08 -15.47 -0.08
CA ALA A 9 3.23 -14.77 -1.03
C ALA A 9 2.82 -13.37 -0.54
N TYR A 10 2.45 -13.22 0.73
CA TYR A 10 2.11 -11.91 1.28
C TYR A 10 3.30 -10.97 1.34
N MET A 11 4.49 -11.46 1.71
CA MET A 11 5.71 -10.65 1.70
C MET A 11 6.05 -10.18 0.27
N GLN A 12 5.92 -11.06 -0.72
CA GLN A 12 6.15 -10.73 -2.11
C GLN A 12 5.16 -9.67 -2.61
N MET A 13 3.86 -9.84 -2.30
CA MET A 13 2.84 -8.85 -2.64
C MET A 13 3.12 -7.49 -2.00
N ALA A 14 3.48 -7.44 -0.72
CA ALA A 14 3.80 -6.20 -0.03
C ALA A 14 4.99 -5.48 -0.69
N LEU A 15 6.04 -6.23 -1.05
CA LEU A 15 7.19 -5.74 -1.79
C LEU A 15 6.80 -5.12 -3.13
N GLU A 16 5.98 -5.84 -3.90
CA GLU A 16 5.53 -5.41 -5.23
C GLU A 16 4.66 -4.16 -5.17
N ILE A 17 3.75 -4.09 -4.19
CA ILE A 17 2.88 -2.94 -3.95
C ILE A 17 3.71 -1.71 -3.56
N ASN A 18 4.62 -1.85 -2.60
CA ASN A 18 5.45 -0.74 -2.12
C ASN A 18 6.35 -0.21 -3.24
N ALA A 19 7.00 -1.10 -4.00
CA ALA A 19 7.80 -0.69 -5.16
C ALA A 19 6.95 0.01 -6.23
N TRP A 20 5.74 -0.51 -6.53
CA TRP A 20 4.85 0.08 -7.52
C TRP A 20 4.44 1.50 -7.15
N LEU A 21 4.11 1.71 -5.87
CA LEU A 21 3.69 2.99 -5.33
C LEU A 21 4.83 4.01 -5.36
N VAL A 22 6.00 3.64 -4.84
CA VAL A 22 7.18 4.53 -4.79
C VAL A 22 7.61 4.97 -6.18
N SER A 23 7.71 4.05 -7.13
CA SER A 23 8.15 4.37 -8.49
C SER A 23 7.24 5.36 -9.21
N ARG A 24 5.92 5.23 -9.03
CA ARG A 24 4.94 6.17 -9.61
C ARG A 24 4.95 7.53 -8.90
N SER A 25 5.18 7.55 -7.59
CA SER A 25 5.36 8.81 -6.88
C SER A 25 6.63 9.55 -7.33
N LEU A 26 7.72 8.84 -7.60
CA LEU A 26 8.97 9.44 -8.10
C LEU A 26 8.82 10.03 -9.50
N LEU A 27 7.98 9.42 -10.34
CA LEU A 27 7.68 9.93 -11.69
C LEU A 27 7.10 11.35 -11.67
N ASN A 28 6.38 11.74 -10.61
CA ASN A 28 5.88 13.10 -10.46
C ASN A 28 7.02 14.13 -10.26
N GLY A 29 8.17 13.71 -9.74
CA GLY A 29 9.35 14.57 -9.55
C GLY A 29 10.29 14.59 -10.75
N ASP A 30 10.34 13.50 -11.53
CA ASP A 30 11.14 13.39 -12.74
C ASP A 30 10.41 12.53 -13.79
N SER A 31 9.88 13.21 -14.81
CA SER A 31 9.15 12.58 -15.93
C SER A 31 10.04 12.23 -17.13
N SER A 32 11.37 12.33 -16.98
CA SER A 32 12.31 11.94 -18.04
C SER A 32 12.41 10.43 -18.25
N GLN A 33 11.97 9.63 -17.28
CA GLN A 33 11.93 8.17 -17.33
C GLN A 33 10.48 7.68 -17.35
N ASP A 34 10.24 6.47 -17.86
CA ASP A 34 8.92 5.83 -17.76
C ASP A 34 8.72 5.10 -16.41
N ALA A 35 7.46 4.85 -16.07
CA ALA A 35 7.08 4.24 -14.80
C ALA A 35 7.64 2.82 -14.61
N ASP A 36 7.78 2.04 -15.69
CA ASP A 36 8.20 0.65 -15.60
C ASP A 36 9.72 0.57 -15.42
N THR A 37 10.49 1.44 -16.08
CA THR A 37 11.93 1.59 -15.83
C THR A 37 12.22 2.00 -14.38
N LEU A 38 11.45 2.94 -13.84
CA LEU A 38 11.56 3.33 -12.42
C LEU A 38 11.18 2.17 -11.49
N TYR A 39 10.15 1.40 -11.81
CA TYR A 39 9.75 0.22 -11.06
C TYR A 39 10.86 -0.84 -10.97
N GLN A 40 11.44 -1.20 -12.11
CA GLN A 40 12.55 -2.16 -12.16
C GLN A 40 13.78 -1.64 -11.40
N SER A 41 14.10 -0.36 -11.53
CA SER A 41 15.22 0.25 -10.81
C SER A 41 15.00 0.27 -9.29
N VAL A 42 13.78 0.56 -8.84
CA VAL A 42 13.42 0.58 -7.42
C VAL A 42 13.48 -0.83 -6.84
N GLN A 43 12.87 -1.83 -7.49
CA GLN A 43 12.95 -3.22 -7.04
C GLN A 43 14.38 -3.74 -6.94
N ALA A 44 15.24 -3.40 -7.91
CA ALA A 44 16.62 -3.91 -7.95
C ALA A 44 17.55 -3.27 -6.92
N LYS A 45 17.25 -2.05 -6.45
CA LYS A 45 18.20 -1.23 -5.66
C LYS A 45 17.75 -0.98 -4.22
N TRP A 46 16.45 -1.01 -3.95
CA TRP A 46 15.92 -0.63 -2.64
C TRP A 46 15.72 -1.86 -1.76
N SER A 47 16.08 -1.74 -0.47
CA SER A 47 15.78 -2.79 0.50
C SER A 47 14.29 -2.81 0.86
N TYR A 48 13.84 -3.89 1.49
CA TYR A 48 12.49 -4.00 2.01
C TYR A 48 12.12 -2.80 2.91
N GLU A 49 13.00 -2.44 3.85
CA GLU A 49 12.78 -1.34 4.79
C GLU A 49 12.71 0.01 4.08
N ALA A 50 13.52 0.22 3.03
CA ALA A 50 13.49 1.44 2.24
C ALA A 50 12.18 1.57 1.45
N LEU A 51 11.67 0.45 0.93
CA LEU A 51 10.38 0.41 0.22
C LEU A 51 9.21 0.66 1.16
N ASP A 52 9.24 0.07 2.35
CA ASP A 52 8.23 0.27 3.38
C ASP A 52 8.17 1.74 3.83
N ALA A 53 9.31 2.33 4.22
CA ALA A 53 9.38 3.74 4.61
C ALA A 53 9.04 4.70 3.45
N GLY A 54 9.44 4.35 2.23
CA GLY A 54 9.10 5.10 1.03
C GLY A 54 7.59 5.10 0.77
N ALA A 55 6.95 3.93 0.83
CA ALA A 55 5.52 3.78 0.66
C ALA A 55 4.74 4.55 1.74
N GLU A 56 5.15 4.46 3.01
CA GLU A 56 4.58 5.24 4.11
C GLU A 56 4.66 6.75 3.83
N SER A 57 5.81 7.23 3.34
CA SER A 57 6.00 8.64 2.97
C SER A 57 5.07 9.07 1.84
N VAL A 58 4.91 8.22 0.80
CA VAL A 58 3.97 8.50 -0.30
C VAL A 58 2.53 8.58 0.21
N LEU A 59 2.12 7.64 1.06
CA LEU A 59 0.78 7.63 1.66
C LEU A 59 0.54 8.88 2.49
N MET A 60 1.49 9.26 3.34
CA MET A 60 1.42 10.49 4.16
C MET A 60 1.28 11.74 3.29
N LEU A 61 2.11 11.89 2.25
CA LEU A 61 2.06 13.04 1.34
C LEU A 61 0.79 13.09 0.50
N SER A 62 0.19 11.93 0.20
CA SER A 62 -1.08 11.84 -0.53
C SER A 62 -2.32 12.05 0.35
N GLY A 63 -2.16 12.12 1.68
CA GLY A 63 -3.27 12.16 2.62
C GLY A 63 -4.01 10.82 2.76
N LEU A 64 -3.41 9.71 2.31
CA LEU A 64 -3.95 8.35 2.39
C LEU A 64 -3.29 7.51 3.49
N SER A 65 -2.46 8.12 4.34
CA SER A 65 -1.97 7.43 5.53
C SER A 65 -3.15 7.02 6.39
N ALA A 66 -3.22 5.74 6.79
CA ALA A 66 -4.24 5.27 7.71
C ALA A 66 -4.21 6.14 8.98
N ASP A 67 -5.32 6.81 9.28
CA ASP A 67 -5.42 7.53 10.54
C ASP A 67 -5.29 6.51 11.67
N LYS A 68 -4.59 6.89 12.75
CA LYS A 68 -4.41 6.01 13.92
C LYS A 68 -5.75 5.52 14.53
N LYS A 69 -6.88 6.15 14.15
CA LYS A 69 -8.24 5.77 14.51
C LYS A 69 -8.81 4.62 13.67
N ASP A 70 -8.38 4.45 12.42
CA ASP A 70 -8.92 3.42 11.53
C ASP A 70 -8.44 2.01 11.89
N ASN A 71 -7.32 1.91 12.63
CA ASN A 71 -6.80 0.66 13.17
C ASN A 71 -7.35 0.30 14.57
N ALA A 72 -8.27 1.10 15.11
CA ALA A 72 -8.84 0.89 16.44
C ALA A 72 -10.37 0.74 16.39
N SER A 73 -10.92 -0.06 15.47
CA SER A 73 -12.32 -0.51 15.51
C SER A 73 -12.56 -1.72 14.60
N ASP A 74 -12.15 -2.91 15.03
CA ASP A 74 -13.02 -4.10 14.88
C ASP A 74 -13.08 -4.82 16.23
N SER A 75 -13.71 -4.14 17.18
CA SER A 75 -14.20 -4.77 18.40
C SER A 75 -15.42 -3.99 18.87
N GLY A 76 -16.58 -4.30 18.31
CA GLY A 76 -17.85 -3.77 18.79
C GLY A 76 -18.96 -3.67 17.76
N ASN A 77 -19.59 -4.81 17.47
CA ASN A 77 -21.02 -4.99 17.26
C ASN A 77 -21.90 -3.71 17.20
N GLU A 78 -22.24 -3.25 16.00
CA GLU A 78 -23.49 -2.52 15.76
C GLU A 78 -24.18 -3.14 14.54
N SER A 79 -25.32 -3.79 14.82
CA SER A 79 -26.21 -4.31 13.79
C SER A 79 -26.80 -3.13 13.04
N GLU A 80 -26.52 -3.03 11.73
CA GLU A 80 -27.19 -2.07 10.86
C GLU A 80 -28.69 -2.41 10.81
N ASP A 81 -29.49 -1.58 11.49
CA ASP A 81 -30.94 -1.54 11.37
C ASP A 81 -31.30 -1.08 9.94
N MET A 82 -31.50 -2.04 9.05
CA MET A 82 -32.00 -1.78 7.71
C MET A 82 -33.46 -1.33 7.77
N THR A 83 -33.70 -0.02 7.74
CA THR A 83 -35.00 0.51 7.33
C THR A 83 -34.95 0.92 5.86
N PRO A 84 -35.69 0.25 4.95
CA PRO A 84 -35.72 0.66 3.56
C PRO A 84 -36.68 1.83 3.39
N GLU A 85 -36.16 3.00 3.03
CA GLU A 85 -36.98 4.11 2.52
C GLU A 85 -37.58 3.72 1.17
N LYS A 86 -38.90 3.86 1.07
CA LYS A 86 -39.70 3.57 -0.11
C LYS A 86 -39.72 4.81 -1.02
N SER A 87 -39.35 4.64 -2.29
CA SER A 87 -39.78 5.48 -3.40
C SER A 87 -40.54 4.62 -4.41
#